data_AF-A0A9D6XEE5-F1
#
_entry.id   AF-A0A9D6XEE5-F1
#
_cell.length_a   1.000
_cell.length_b   1.000
_cell.length_c   1.000
_cell.angle_alpha   90.00
_cell.angle_beta   90.00
_cell.angle_gamma   90.00
#
_symmetry.space_group_name_H-M   'P 1'
#
loop_
_entity.id
_entity.type
_entity.pdbx_description
1 polymer ?
#
loop_
_entity_poly.entity_id
_entity_poly.type
_entity_poly.pdbx_seq_one_letter_code
_entity_poly.pdbx_strand_id
1 'polypeptide(L)'
;MIEIKLIINSDVEEVLAWKCCNLFDQNLEIRITNTGDAPVAISGSFVLENGAESKRITNVYPPGGVVVKPGELASMYSSLDSDVFARFTSAVFTDGAGNALRFPVNNDQTRS
;
A
#
# COMPACT_ATOMS: atom_id res chain seq x y z
N MET A 1 -12.30 -1.28 11.81
CA MET A 1 -10.93 -0.74 11.90
C MET A 1 -10.12 -1.36 10.79
N ILE A 2 -9.24 -0.60 10.15
CA ILE A 2 -8.39 -1.11 9.07
C ILE A 2 -6.93 -0.93 9.51
N GLU A 3 -6.11 -1.93 9.22
CA GLU A 3 -4.67 -1.90 9.39
C GLU A 3 -4.01 -1.97 8.03
N ILE A 4 -3.03 -1.10 7.78
CA ILE A 4 -2.25 -1.12 6.54
C ILE A 4 -0.77 -1.18 6.89
N LYS A 5 -0.05 -2.10 6.25
CA LYS A 5 1.41 -2.25 6.33
C LYS A 5 2.00 -2.11 4.93
N LEU A 6 3.04 -1.29 4.82
CA LEU A 6 3.82 -1.11 3.60
C LEU A 6 5.13 -1.89 3.77
N ILE A 7 5.36 -2.84 2.88
CA ILE A 7 6.50 -3.76 2.90
C ILE A 7 7.28 -3.54 1.60
N ILE A 8 8.42 -2.89 1.70
CA ILE A 8 9.28 -2.62 0.53
C ILE A 8 10.29 -3.76 0.34
N ASN A 9 10.70 -3.97 -0.90
CA ASN A 9 11.54 -5.08 -1.35
C ASN A 9 10.94 -6.45 -0.99
N SER A 10 9.61 -6.56 -1.00
CA SER A 10 8.92 -7.84 -0.92
C SER A 10 9.23 -8.68 -2.18
N ASP A 11 9.34 -10.00 -2.05
CA ASP A 11 9.50 -10.97 -3.17
C ASP A 11 8.24 -11.09 -4.07
N VAL A 12 7.48 -10.01 -4.19
CA VAL A 12 6.20 -9.92 -4.88
C VAL A 12 6.32 -10.14 -6.38
N GLU A 13 7.45 -9.77 -6.98
CA GLU A 13 7.68 -10.02 -8.40
C GLU A 13 7.58 -11.50 -8.75
N GLU A 14 8.12 -12.40 -7.92
CA GLU A 14 8.03 -13.84 -8.13
C GLU A 14 6.56 -14.32 -8.07
N VAL A 15 5.75 -13.69 -7.20
CA VAL A 15 4.34 -14.03 -6.98
C VAL A 15 3.42 -13.45 -8.07
N LEU A 16 3.69 -12.24 -8.56
CA LEU A 16 2.85 -11.55 -9.53
C LEU A 16 3.20 -11.87 -10.98
N ALA A 17 4.47 -12.13 -11.30
CA ALA A 17 4.89 -12.58 -12.64
C ALA A 17 4.13 -13.85 -13.06
N TRP A 18 3.70 -14.67 -12.10
CA TRP A 18 2.92 -15.87 -12.33
C TRP A 18 1.42 -15.62 -12.61
N LYS A 19 0.83 -14.53 -12.11
CA LYS A 19 -0.64 -14.43 -11.97
C LYS A 19 -1.37 -13.60 -13.02
N CYS A 20 -0.78 -12.54 -13.56
CA CYS A 20 -1.20 -11.80 -14.77
C CYS A 20 -0.64 -10.37 -14.75
N CYS A 21 -0.58 -9.74 -15.93
CA CYS A 21 -0.37 -8.29 -16.16
C CYS A 21 1.04 -7.77 -16.50
N ASN A 22 2.10 -8.60 -16.58
CA ASN A 22 3.47 -8.13 -16.89
C ASN A 22 3.87 -6.90 -16.04
N LEU A 23 3.51 -6.93 -14.75
CA LEU A 23 3.86 -5.88 -13.81
C LEU A 23 5.29 -6.10 -13.37
N PHE A 24 6.23 -5.42 -14.05
CA PHE A 24 7.64 -5.43 -13.70
C PHE A 24 7.91 -4.50 -12.51
N ASP A 25 9.02 -4.71 -11.83
CA ASP A 25 9.57 -3.84 -10.79
C ASP A 25 8.64 -3.64 -9.57
N GLN A 26 7.75 -4.61 -9.28
CA GLN A 26 6.82 -4.55 -8.14
C GLN A 26 7.53 -4.89 -6.83
N ASN A 27 8.14 -3.88 -6.23
CA ASN A 27 8.89 -4.04 -4.99
C ASN A 27 8.15 -3.53 -3.74
N LEU A 28 6.91 -3.02 -3.85
CA LEU A 28 6.11 -2.59 -2.70
C LEU A 28 4.84 -3.45 -2.55
N GLU A 29 4.74 -4.18 -1.45
CA GLU A 29 3.48 -4.80 -0.99
C GLU A 29 2.76 -3.87 -0.01
N ILE A 30 1.48 -3.63 -0.26
CA ILE A 30 0.57 -2.91 0.63
C ILE A 30 -0.41 -3.94 1.19
N ARG A 31 -0.17 -4.39 2.42
CA ARG A 31 -0.99 -5.40 3.09
C ARG A 31 -2.06 -4.74 3.94
N ILE A 32 -3.31 -5.12 3.70
CA ILE A 32 -4.49 -4.48 4.27
C ILE A 32 -5.30 -5.54 5.02
N THR A 33 -5.56 -5.30 6.30
CA THR A 33 -6.37 -6.19 7.14
C THR A 33 -7.53 -5.41 7.73
N ASN A 34 -8.75 -5.91 7.55
CA ASN A 34 -9.93 -5.31 8.18
C ASN A 34 -10.27 -6.01 9.49
N THR A 35 -9.93 -5.37 10.60
CA THR A 35 -10.22 -5.82 11.97
C THR A 35 -11.54 -5.25 12.51
N GLY A 36 -12.31 -4.55 11.67
CA GLY A 36 -13.64 -4.03 11.99
C GLY A 36 -14.78 -5.02 11.77
N ASP A 37 -15.98 -4.46 11.81
CA ASP A 37 -17.28 -5.13 11.66
C ASP A 37 -17.99 -4.81 10.34
N ALA A 38 -17.50 -3.83 9.58
CA ALA A 38 -18.03 -3.45 8.27
C ALA A 38 -16.96 -3.51 7.16
N PRO A 39 -17.35 -3.79 5.90
CA PRO A 39 -16.42 -3.72 4.76
C PRO A 39 -15.83 -2.33 4.57
N VAL A 40 -14.56 -2.26 4.19
CA VAL A 40 -13.85 -1.01 3.92
C VAL A 40 -13.27 -1.04 2.51
N ALA A 41 -13.63 -0.05 1.70
CA ALA A 41 -12.99 0.17 0.40
C ALA A 41 -11.74 1.04 0.59
N ILE A 42 -10.63 0.67 -0.04
CA ILE A 42 -9.35 1.39 -0.03
C ILE A 42 -8.98 1.73 -1.46
N SER A 43 -8.64 3.00 -1.72
CA SER A 43 -8.29 3.49 -3.07
C SER A 43 -7.00 2.88 -3.63
N GLY A 44 -6.97 2.65 -4.94
CA GLY A 44 -5.77 2.28 -5.73
C GLY A 44 -4.80 3.45 -5.96
N SER A 45 -4.70 4.36 -4.99
CA SER A 45 -3.71 5.43 -4.94
C SER A 45 -3.55 5.87 -3.49
N PHE A 46 -2.39 6.42 -3.15
CA PHE A 46 -2.13 6.94 -1.81
C PHE A 46 -1.10 8.06 -1.86
N VAL A 47 -0.91 8.75 -0.74
CA VAL A 47 0.09 9.82 -0.59
C VAL A 47 1.09 9.41 0.49
N LEU A 48 2.37 9.53 0.19
CA LEU A 48 3.42 9.47 1.19
C LEU A 48 3.67 10.88 1.74
N GLU A 49 3.81 11.03 3.06
CA GLU A 49 4.01 12.31 3.73
C GLU A 49 5.19 12.26 4.73
N ASN A 50 5.92 13.37 4.81
CA ASN A 50 6.87 13.69 5.88
C ASN A 50 6.95 15.21 6.06
N GLY A 51 6.21 15.74 7.04
CA GLY A 51 6.09 17.19 7.25
C GLY A 51 5.47 17.88 6.04
N ALA A 52 6.19 18.84 5.44
CA ALA A 52 5.76 19.55 4.23
C ALA A 52 6.00 18.76 2.94
N GLU A 53 6.80 17.68 2.99
CA GLU A 53 7.07 16.85 1.82
C GLU A 53 5.93 15.86 1.59
N SER A 54 5.45 15.78 0.35
CA SER A 54 4.45 14.79 -0.05
C SER A 54 4.70 14.23 -1.45
N LYS A 55 4.35 12.96 -1.66
CA LYS A 55 4.41 12.30 -2.97
C LYS A 55 3.18 11.44 -3.18
N ARG A 56 2.44 11.70 -4.25
CA ARG A 56 1.31 10.85 -4.66
C ARG A 56 1.78 9.64 -5.46
N ILE A 57 1.28 8.47 -5.10
CA ILE A 57 1.52 7.19 -5.75
C ILE A 57 0.23 6.74 -6.44
N THR A 58 0.30 6.50 -7.75
CA THR A 58 -0.86 6.17 -8.60
C THR A 58 -0.68 4.90 -9.43
N ASN A 59 0.53 4.32 -9.43
CA ASN A 59 0.89 3.08 -10.09
C ASN A 59 0.60 1.86 -9.20
N VAL A 60 -0.54 1.87 -8.51
CA VAL A 60 -0.96 0.79 -7.61
C VAL A 60 -1.81 -0.22 -8.36
N TYR A 61 -1.57 -1.51 -8.14
CA TYR A 61 -2.36 -2.60 -8.64
C TYR A 61 -3.09 -3.34 -7.50
N PRO A 62 -4.39 -3.61 -7.64
CA PRO A 62 -5.27 -3.19 -8.72
C PRO A 62 -5.52 -1.66 -8.74
N PRO A 63 -5.67 -1.02 -9.92
CA PRO A 63 -5.78 0.44 -10.05
C PRO A 63 -7.05 1.03 -9.42
N GLY A 64 -8.12 0.23 -9.29
CA GLY A 64 -9.34 0.62 -8.60
C GLY A 64 -9.28 0.50 -7.08
N GLY A 65 -8.19 -0.06 -6.54
CA GLY A 65 -8.10 -0.44 -5.14
C GLY A 65 -8.88 -1.71 -4.82
N VAL A 66 -9.20 -1.89 -3.54
CA VAL A 66 -9.81 -3.13 -3.03
C VAL A 66 -10.94 -2.84 -2.05
N VAL A 67 -11.89 -3.77 -1.94
CA VAL A 67 -12.89 -3.80 -0.87
C VAL A 67 -12.54 -4.96 0.05
N VAL A 68 -12.31 -4.69 1.33
CA VAL A 68 -11.85 -5.66 2.33
C VAL A 68 -12.97 -5.90 3.33
N LYS A 69 -13.50 -7.13 3.39
CA LYS A 69 -14.55 -7.51 4.34
C LYS A 69 -14.01 -7.69 5.76
N PRO A 70 -14.85 -7.65 6.79
CA PRO A 70 -14.46 -7.99 8.16
C PRO A 70 -13.70 -9.31 8.24
N GLY A 71 -12.53 -9.31 8.87
CA GLY A 71 -11.65 -10.47 9.02
C GLY A 71 -10.85 -10.84 7.77
N GLU A 72 -11.00 -10.12 6.66
CA GLU A 72 -10.29 -10.38 5.41
C GLU A 72 -8.92 -9.68 5.38
N LEU A 73 -8.01 -10.30 4.63
CA LEU A 73 -6.72 -9.76 4.24
C LEU A 73 -6.69 -9.58 2.73
N ALA A 74 -6.26 -8.41 2.29
CA ALA A 74 -6.01 -8.09 0.88
C ALA A 74 -4.61 -7.51 0.71
N SER A 75 -4.04 -7.65 -0.49
CA SER A 75 -2.79 -7.02 -0.87
C SER A 75 -2.97 -6.19 -2.12
N MET A 76 -2.36 -5.01 -2.13
CA MET A 76 -2.11 -4.20 -3.32
C MET A 76 -0.61 -4.08 -3.55
N TYR A 77 -0.22 -3.70 -4.76
CA TYR A 77 1.18 -3.71 -5.17
C TYR A 77 1.53 -2.44 -5.95
N SER A 78 2.78 -1.98 -5.84
CA SER A 78 3.29 -0.85 -6.61
C SER A 78 4.78 -1.04 -6.86
N SER A 79 5.31 -0.30 -7.82
CA SER A 79 6.75 -0.04 -7.91
C SER A 79 7.08 1.28 -7.20
N LEU A 80 8.12 1.27 -6.36
CA LEU A 80 8.59 2.46 -5.65
C LEU A 80 10.08 2.35 -5.30
N ASP A 81 10.85 3.35 -5.70
CA ASP A 81 12.27 3.47 -5.31
C ASP A 81 12.43 3.47 -3.78
N SER A 82 13.30 2.61 -3.26
CA SER A 82 13.54 2.45 -1.81
C SER A 82 14.11 3.70 -1.15
N ASP A 83 14.96 4.45 -1.85
CA ASP A 83 15.53 5.70 -1.35
C ASP A 83 14.45 6.80 -1.28
N VAL A 84 13.51 6.77 -2.22
CA VAL A 84 12.32 7.63 -2.15
C VAL A 84 11.45 7.23 -0.96
N PHE A 85 11.15 5.95 -0.78
CA PHE A 85 10.31 5.46 0.32
C PHE A 85 10.88 5.81 1.70
N ALA A 86 12.19 5.64 1.89
CA ALA A 86 12.89 5.90 3.15
C ALA A 86 12.78 7.35 3.65
N ARG A 87 12.42 8.30 2.77
CA ARG A 87 12.25 9.72 3.13
C ARG A 87 10.90 10.03 3.77
N PHE A 88 9.95 9.11 3.70
CA PHE A 88 8.59 9.32 4.18
C PHE A 88 8.32 8.61 5.50
N THR A 89 7.41 9.17 6.31
CA THR A 89 7.09 8.67 7.65
C THR A 89 5.65 8.20 7.77
N SER A 90 4.79 8.58 6.82
CA SER A 90 3.40 8.13 6.79
C SER A 90 2.88 7.93 5.39
N ALA A 91 1.90 7.05 5.26
CA ALA A 91 1.12 6.80 4.07
C ALA A 91 -0.35 7.12 4.34
N VAL A 92 -0.98 7.86 3.43
CA VAL A 92 -2.36 8.31 3.52
C VAL A 92 -3.17 7.70 2.37
N PHE A 93 -4.11 6.84 2.72
CA PHE A 93 -5.06 6.22 1.79
C PHE A 93 -6.40 6.93 1.88
N THR A 94 -7.22 6.80 0.84
CA THR A 94 -8.61 7.29 0.86
C THR A 94 -9.56 6.12 0.94
N ASP A 95 -10.51 6.17 1.86
CA ASP A 95 -11.55 5.15 1.96
C ASP A 95 -12.72 5.39 0.97
N GLY A 96 -13.65 4.44 0.90
CA GLY A 96 -14.84 4.56 0.04
C GLY A 96 -15.80 5.70 0.41
N ALA A 97 -15.67 6.30 1.59
CA ALA A 97 -16.43 7.46 2.03
C ALA A 97 -15.68 8.79 1.79
N GLY A 98 -14.46 8.74 1.26
CA GLY A 98 -13.61 9.91 1.00
C GLY A 98 -12.77 10.35 2.19
N ASN A 99 -12.73 9.58 3.27
CA ASN A 99 -11.91 9.91 4.45
C ASN A 99 -10.45 9.55 4.20
N ALA A 100 -9.56 10.39 4.73
CA ALA A 100 -8.12 10.13 4.74
C ALA A 100 -7.77 9.20 5.92
N LEU A 101 -7.11 8.09 5.61
CA LEU A 101 -6.63 7.09 6.55
C LEU A 101 -5.10 7.12 6.57
N ARG A 102 -4.51 7.59 7.67
CA ARG A 102 -3.06 7.74 7.81
C ARG A 102 -2.45 6.59 8.60
N PHE A 103 -1.40 5.99 8.05
CA PHE A 103 -0.64 4.90 8.65
C PHE A 103 0.85 5.24 8.70
N PRO A 104 1.58 4.79 9.74
CA PRO A 104 3.02 4.95 9.78
C PRO A 104 3.68 4.13 8.67
N VAL A 105 4.73 4.69 8.08
CA VAL A 105 5.67 3.96 7.22
C VAL A 105 6.78 3.42 8.12
N ASN A 106 7.02 2.11 8.09
CA ASN A 106 8.08 1.49 8.88
C ASN A 106 9.32 1.26 8.01
N ASN A 107 10.35 2.09 8.19
CA ASN A 107 11.59 2.05 7.42
C ASN A 107 12.61 1.01 7.91
N ASP A 108 12.34 0.33 9.04
CA ASP A 108 13.24 -0.69 9.60
C ASP A 108 13.38 -1.93 8.70
N GLN A 109 12.56 -2.05 7.66
CA GLN A 109 12.57 -3.17 6.71
C GLN A 109 13.65 -3.04 5.61
N THR A 110 14.40 -1.94 5.58
CA THR A 110 15.45 -1.66 4.57
C THR A 110 16.86 -2.08 4.98
N ARG A 111 17.03 -2.66 6.18
CA ARG A 111 18.33 -3.09 6.72
C ARG A 111 18.38 -4.62 6.81
N SER A 112 18.77 -5.27 5.72
CA SER A 112 19.28 -6.64 5.70
C SER A 112 20.48 -6.73 4.77
#